data_AF-A0A1K1LC79-F1
#
_entry.id   AF-A0A1K1LC79-F1
#
_cell.length_a   1.000
_cell.length_b   1.000
_cell.length_c   1.000
_cell.angle_alpha   90.00
_cell.angle_beta   90.00
_cell.angle_gamma   90.00
#
_symmetry.space_group_name_H-M   'P 1'
#
loop_
_entity.id
_entity.type
_entity.pdbx_description
1 polymer ?
#
loop_
_entity_poly.entity_id
_entity_poly.type
_entity_poly.pdbx_seq_one_letter_code
_entity_poly.pdbx_strand_id
1 'polypeptide(L)' 'MEMESAFDMLAEDPSGRGLKQLREELFEMRMDVKRAMDAGMTPDEMAVARQVMTAVDCAENVAERVYDTLNR' A
#
# COMPACT_ATOMS: atom_id res chain seq x y z
N MET A 1 -20.33 -4.94 2.12
CA MET A 1 -19.61 -4.07 1.17
C MET A 1 -18.68 -5.00 0.43
N GLU A 2 -18.94 -5.26 -0.84
CA GLU A 2 -17.95 -5.99 -1.65
C GLU A 2 -16.74 -5.06 -1.80
N MET A 3 -15.58 -5.54 -1.37
CA MET A 3 -14.34 -4.80 -1.52
C MET A 3 -13.92 -4.97 -2.97
N GLU A 4 -13.98 -3.89 -3.73
CA GLU A 4 -13.49 -3.85 -5.11
C GLU A 4 -12.04 -4.31 -5.14
N SER A 5 -11.73 -5.24 -6.04
CA SER A 5 -10.36 -5.73 -6.20
C SER A 5 -9.47 -4.58 -6.65
N ALA A 6 -8.33 -4.39 -5.99
CA ALA A 6 -7.32 -3.42 -6.44
C ALA A 6 -6.88 -3.67 -7.88
N PHE A 7 -6.95 -4.92 -8.36
CA PHE A 7 -6.65 -5.23 -9.76
C PHE A 7 -7.71 -4.68 -10.72
N ASP A 8 -9.00 -4.88 -10.40
CA ASP A 8 -10.11 -4.43 -11.25
C ASP A 8 -10.15 -2.91 -11.30
N MET A 9 -9.96 -2.25 -10.15
CA MET A 9 -9.83 -0.80 -10.05
C MET A 9 -8.69 -0.26 -10.94
N LEU A 10 -7.51 -0.91 -10.95
CA LEU A 10 -6.37 -0.46 -11.77
C LEU A 10 -6.56 -0.76 -13.26
N ALA A 11 -7.30 -1.81 -13.62
CA ALA A 11 -7.62 -2.15 -15.00
C ALA A 11 -8.61 -1.16 -15.63
N GLU A 12 -9.51 -0.59 -14.83
CA GLU A 12 -10.51 0.38 -15.25
C GLU A 12 -10.09 1.85 -15.03
N ASP A 13 -8.81 2.11 -14.74
CA ASP A 13 -8.30 3.44 -14.40
C ASP A 13 -7.35 4.05 -15.46
N PRO A 14 -7.85 4.44 -16.65
CA PRO A 14 -7.03 5.14 -17.65
C PRO A 14 -6.58 6.55 -17.19
N SER A 15 -7.14 7.05 -16.08
CA SER A 15 -6.87 8.38 -15.55
C SER A 15 -5.78 8.43 -14.47
N GLY A 16 -5.37 7.26 -13.95
CA GLY A 16 -4.44 7.14 -12.82
C GLY A 16 -5.02 7.55 -11.46
N ARG A 17 -6.34 7.75 -11.35
CA ARG A 17 -7.00 8.17 -10.11
C ARG A 17 -7.07 7.03 -9.09
N GLY A 18 -7.41 5.83 -9.52
CA GLY A 18 -7.40 4.62 -8.70
C GLY A 18 -6.00 4.28 -8.20
N LEU A 19 -4.99 4.40 -9.07
CA LEU A 19 -3.58 4.26 -8.63
C LEU A 19 -3.21 5.31 -7.58
N LYS A 20 -3.61 6.57 -7.77
CA LYS A 20 -3.34 7.64 -6.78
C LYS A 20 -4.00 7.34 -5.44
N GLN A 21 -5.26 6.92 -5.44
CA GLN A 21 -5.98 6.56 -4.22
C GLN A 21 -5.29 5.40 -3.49
N LEU A 22 -4.92 4.34 -4.21
CA LEU A 22 -4.22 3.20 -3.62
C LEU A 22 -2.89 3.59 -2.98
N ARG A 23 -2.15 4.52 -3.59
CA ARG A 23 -0.91 5.06 -3.02
C ARG A 23 -1.14 5.89 -1.77
N GLU A 24 -2.23 6.65 -1.72
CA GLU A 24 -2.62 7.41 -0.53
C GLU A 24 -2.96 6.46 0.64
N GLU A 25 -3.74 5.41 0.40
CA GLU A 25 -4.08 4.39 1.40
C GLU A 25 -2.83 3.65 1.91
N LEU A 26 -1.93 3.23 1.02
CA LEU A 26 -0.66 2.60 1.40
C LEU A 26 0.25 3.56 2.19
N PHE A 27 0.27 4.84 1.83
CA PHE A 27 1.01 5.85 2.56
C PHE A 27 0.45 6.06 3.98
N GLU A 28 -0.88 6.08 4.14
CA GLU A 28 -1.52 6.16 5.46
C GLU A 28 -1.17 4.95 6.33
N MET A 29 -1.23 3.73 5.77
CA MET A 29 -0.81 2.51 6.47
C MET A 29 0.65 2.61 6.93
N ARG A 30 1.55 3.08 6.05
CA ARG A 30 2.97 3.29 6.37
C ARG A 30 3.13 4.28 7.54
N MET A 31 2.37 5.38 7.52
CA MET A 31 2.41 6.41 8.54
C MET A 31 1.89 5.90 9.90
N ASP A 32 0.86 5.07 9.91
CA ASP A 32 0.30 4.53 11.14
C ASP A 32 1.25 3.53 11.81
N VAL A 33 1.85 2.63 11.03
CA VAL A 33 2.88 1.72 11.55
C VAL A 33 4.08 2.52 12.07
N LYS A 34 4.53 3.53 11.33
CA LYS A 34 5.61 4.41 11.77
C LYS A 34 5.29 5.14 13.07
N ARG A 35 4.09 5.70 13.22
CA ARG A 35 3.65 6.37 14.46
C ARG A 35 3.64 5.39 15.64
N ALA A 36 3.16 4.17 15.42
CA ALA A 36 3.14 3.14 16.44
C ALA A 36 4.57 2.72 16.84
N MET A 37 5.49 2.63 15.88
CA MET A 37 6.91 2.41 16.17
C MET A 37 7.52 3.58 16.97
N ASP A 38 7.27 4.81 16.55
CA ASP A 38 7.79 6.02 17.20
C ASP A 38 7.23 6.20 18.63
N ALA A 39 6.04 5.65 18.93
CA ALA A 39 5.44 5.62 20.28
C ALA A 39 6.08 4.59 21.22
N GLY A 40 6.92 3.70 20.69
CA GLY A 40 7.59 2.64 21.43
C GLY A 40 6.84 1.32 21.36
N MET A 41 7.56 0.26 20.97
CA MET A 41 7.10 -1.12 20.96
C MET A 41 8.17 -2.03 21.54
N THR A 42 7.78 -3.25 21.93
CA THR A 42 8.72 -4.30 22.28
C THR A 42 9.58 -4.72 21.08
N PRO A 43 10.73 -5.40 21.30
CA PRO A 43 11.58 -5.86 20.19
C PRO A 43 10.86 -6.76 19.18
N ASP A 44 9.97 -7.65 19.66
CA ASP A 44 9.22 -8.57 18.81
C ASP A 44 8.19 -7.82 17.96
N GLU A 45 7.46 -6.89 18.55
CA GLU A 45 6.52 -6.01 17.83
C GLU A 45 7.26 -5.12 16.82
N MET A 46 8.45 -4.61 17.14
CA MET A 46 9.29 -3.88 16.20
C MET A 46 9.71 -4.72 15.00
N ALA A 47 10.00 -6.01 15.20
CA ALA A 47 10.35 -6.91 14.11
C ALA A 47 9.15 -7.09 13.17
N VAL A 48 7.95 -7.30 13.73
CA VAL A 48 6.70 -7.38 12.96
C VAL A 48 6.41 -6.07 12.23
N ALA A 49 6.52 -4.92 12.90
CA ALA A 49 6.27 -3.62 12.29
C ALA A 49 7.19 -3.34 11.08
N ARG A 50 8.47 -3.74 11.15
CA ARG A 50 9.39 -3.65 9.99
C ARG A 50 8.96 -4.55 8.82
N GLN A 51 8.45 -5.74 9.10
CA GLN A 51 7.93 -6.63 8.06
C GLN A 51 6.69 -6.04 7.40
N VAL A 52 5.79 -5.43 8.20
CA VAL A 52 4.61 -4.74 7.67
C VAL A 52 5.00 -3.57 6.78
N MET A 53 5.94 -2.71 7.22
CA MET A 53 6.48 -1.62 6.40
C MET A 53 7.02 -2.14 5.06
N THR A 54 7.81 -3.21 5.10
CA THR A 54 8.35 -3.85 3.89
C THR A 54 7.24 -4.36 2.97
N ALA A 55 6.17 -4.95 3.53
CA ALA A 55 5.03 -5.44 2.75
C ALA A 55 4.28 -4.28 2.07
N VAL A 56 4.08 -3.16 2.76
CA VAL A 56 3.46 -1.95 2.20
C VAL A 56 4.31 -1.40 1.05
N ASP A 57 5.63 -1.34 1.21
CA ASP A 57 6.55 -0.90 0.15
C ASP A 57 6.49 -1.84 -1.06
N CYS A 58 6.42 -3.15 -0.84
CA CYS A 58 6.23 -4.12 -1.93
C CYS A 58 4.88 -3.94 -2.63
N ALA A 59 3.80 -3.68 -1.89
CA ALA A 59 2.48 -3.44 -2.45
C ALA A 59 2.45 -2.20 -3.34
N GLU A 60 3.09 -1.09 -2.92
CA GLU A 60 3.20 0.14 -3.73
C GLU A 60 3.90 -0.16 -5.07
N ASN A 61 5.05 -0.85 -5.03
CA ASN A 61 5.79 -1.22 -6.24
C ASN A 61 4.99 -2.16 -7.17
N VAL A 62 4.22 -3.10 -6.61
CA VAL A 62 3.37 -4.01 -7.40
C VAL A 62 2.24 -3.24 -8.06
N ALA A 63 1.57 -2.34 -7.33
CA ALA A 63 0.49 -1.52 -7.86
C ALA A 63 0.95 -0.66 -9.04
N GLU A 64 2.10 0.00 -8.93
CA GLU A 64 2.69 0.80 -10.02
C GLU A 64 2.97 -0.06 -11.26
N ARG A 65 3.60 -1.23 -11.09
CA ARG A 65 3.92 -2.13 -12.21
C ARG A 65 2.68 -2.69 -12.88
N VAL A 66 1.66 -3.05 -12.10
CA VAL A 66 0.40 -3.57 -12.64
C VAL A 66 -0.31 -2.47 -13.43
N TYR A 67 -0.42 -1.26 -12.87
CA TYR A 67 -0.99 -0.12 -13.56
C TYR A 67 -0.29 0.18 -14.90
N ASP A 68 1.04 0.24 -14.88
CA ASP A 68 1.87 0.48 -16.07
C ASP A 68 1.70 -0.62 -17.14
N THR A 69 1.42 -1.85 -16.71
CA THR A 69 1.19 -2.99 -17.62
C THR A 69 -0.20 -2.95 -18.24
N LEU A 70 -1.22 -2.55 -17.46
CA LEU A 70 -2.61 -2.52 -17.89
C LEU A 70 -2.95 -1.30 -18.76
N ASN A 71 -2.29 -0.17 -18.54
CA ASN A 71 -2.61 1.12 -19.15
C ASN A 71 -1.55 1.62 -20.16
N ARG A 72 -0.69 0.72 -20.66
CA ARG A 72 0.27 0.97 -21.75
C ARG A 72 -0.37 0.76 -23.12
#